data_AF-A0A5W1Z7L9-F1
#
_entry.id   AF-A0A5W1Z7L9-F1
#
_cell.length_a   1.000
_cell.length_b   1.000
_cell.length_c   1.000
_cell.angle_alpha   90.00
_cell.angle_beta   90.00
_cell.angle_gamma   90.00
#
_symmetry.space_group_name_H-M   'P 1'
#
loop_
_entity.id
_entity.type
_entity.pdbx_description
1 polymer ?
#
loop_
_entity_poly.entity_id
_entity_poly.type
_entity_poly.pdbx_seq_one_letter_code
_entity_poly.pdbx_strand_id
1 'polypeptide(L)'
;MDTKLRQLMSDEELEFFSHLTRLCPEGMIPLARVKLTEFVFPLAEYGTDLFYHDFKELNKITVPFFIYSFKKKKPVCVIFYLKDNKVGFNDALEIWLENCQISLFKINSVKDLYLNDDLINLLE
;
A
#
# COMPACT_ATOMS: atom_id res chain seq x y z
N MET A 1 -6.09 32.96 3.72
CA MET A 1 -5.93 31.64 4.35
C MET A 1 -4.49 31.24 4.08
N ASP A 2 -3.62 31.28 5.08
CA ASP A 2 -2.23 30.85 4.92
C ASP A 2 -2.18 29.33 4.85
N THR A 3 -2.21 28.80 3.64
CA THR A 3 -2.06 27.36 3.39
C THR A 3 -0.66 27.07 2.91
N LYS A 4 0.05 26.19 3.62
CA LYS A 4 1.34 25.65 3.19
C LYS A 4 1.12 24.25 2.59
N LEU A 5 1.65 24.03 1.38
CA LEU A 5 1.72 22.70 0.80
C LEU A 5 2.59 21.79 1.67
N ARG A 6 2.07 20.63 2.04
CA ARG A 6 2.83 19.62 2.76
C ARG A 6 3.62 18.80 1.75
N GLN A 7 4.93 18.65 1.99
CA GLN A 7 5.72 17.65 1.28
C GLN A 7 5.28 16.26 1.77
N LEU A 8 4.72 15.46 0.85
CA LEU A 8 4.10 14.17 1.16
C LEU A 8 5.10 12.99 1.10
N MET A 9 6.20 13.18 0.39
CA MET A 9 7.27 12.19 0.19
C MET A 9 8.64 12.87 0.25
N SER A 10 9.62 12.17 0.83
CA SER A 10 11.03 12.56 0.74
C SER A 10 11.57 12.36 -0.67
N ASP A 11 12.74 12.94 -0.98
CA ASP A 11 13.40 12.73 -2.28
C ASP A 11 13.70 11.25 -2.55
N GLU A 12 14.02 10.50 -1.50
CA GLU A 12 14.26 9.07 -1.59
C GLU A 12 12.98 8.26 -1.83
N GLU A 13 11.86 8.64 -1.20
CA GLU A 13 10.56 8.02 -1.49
C GLU A 13 10.10 8.33 -2.92
N LEU A 14 10.42 9.51 -3.45
CA LEU A 14 10.17 9.89 -4.84
C LEU A 14 11.02 9.07 -5.82
N GLU A 15 12.30 8.88 -5.51
CA GLU A 15 13.18 7.99 -6.28
C GLU A 15 12.62 6.57 -6.29
N PHE A 16 12.31 6.02 -5.11
CA PHE A 16 11.70 4.70 -4.96
C PHE A 16 10.43 4.55 -5.80
N PHE A 17 9.51 5.51 -5.71
CA PHE A 17 8.25 5.49 -6.45
C PHE A 17 8.46 5.56 -7.97
N SER A 18 9.45 6.33 -8.44
CA SER A 18 9.82 6.40 -9.85
C SER A 18 10.30 5.04 -10.38
N HIS A 19 11.14 4.34 -9.60
CA HIS A 19 11.59 2.99 -9.95
C HIS A 19 10.44 1.98 -9.94
N LEU A 20 9.57 2.03 -8.94
CA LEU A 20 8.37 1.19 -8.88
C LEU A 20 7.44 1.41 -10.09
N THR A 21 7.27 2.67 -10.50
CA THR A 21 6.46 3.03 -11.69
C THR A 21 7.03 2.45 -12.97
N ARG A 22 8.36 2.42 -13.13
CA ARG A 22 9.00 1.82 -14.30
C ARG A 22 8.90 0.29 -14.33
N LEU A 23 8.77 -0.35 -13.17
CA LEU A 23 8.63 -1.80 -13.03
C LEU A 23 7.21 -2.29 -13.29
N CYS A 24 6.19 -1.45 -13.03
CA CYS A 24 4.81 -1.84 -13.28
C CYS A 24 4.54 -1.94 -14.78
N PRO A 25 4.03 -3.08 -15.29
CA PRO A 25 3.67 -3.19 -16.69
C PRO A 25 2.38 -2.43 -17.02
N GLU A 26 2.05 -2.38 -18.30
CA GLU A 26 0.78 -1.84 -18.78
C GLU A 26 -0.40 -2.53 -18.08
N GLY A 27 -1.37 -1.74 -17.61
CA GLY A 27 -2.51 -2.25 -16.88
C GLY A 27 -2.28 -2.40 -15.36
N MET A 28 -1.12 -2.00 -14.84
CA MET A 28 -0.88 -1.80 -13.41
C MET A 28 -0.49 -0.35 -13.13
N ILE A 29 -1.01 0.20 -12.03
CA ILE A 29 -0.69 1.56 -11.59
C ILE A 29 -0.20 1.54 -10.14
N PRO A 30 1.03 2.01 -9.87
CA PRO A 30 1.46 2.28 -8.52
C PRO A 30 0.89 3.62 -8.06
N LEU A 31 0.46 3.65 -6.80
CA LEU A 31 -0.09 4.79 -6.10
C LEU A 31 0.70 4.97 -4.80
N ALA A 32 0.83 6.22 -4.35
CA ALA A 32 1.52 6.56 -3.12
C ALA A 32 0.56 7.20 -2.10
N ARG A 33 0.82 6.98 -0.80
CA ARG A 33 0.07 7.56 0.33
C ARG A 33 -1.45 7.32 0.24
N VAL A 34 -1.84 6.07 0.00
CA VAL A 34 -3.24 5.68 -0.19
C VAL A 34 -3.89 5.34 1.14
N LYS A 35 -5.10 5.85 1.40
CA LYS A 35 -5.94 5.38 2.49
C LYS A 35 -6.47 3.99 2.17
N LEU A 36 -6.18 3.00 3.01
CA LEU A 36 -6.51 1.61 2.70
C LEU A 36 -8.03 1.39 2.59
N THR A 37 -8.82 2.17 3.33
CA THR A 37 -10.29 2.19 3.30
C THR A 37 -10.89 2.60 1.96
N GLU A 38 -10.11 3.18 1.04
CA GLU A 38 -10.55 3.43 -0.34
C GLU A 38 -10.71 2.12 -1.15
N PHE A 39 -10.08 1.03 -0.69
CA PHE A 39 -10.04 -0.24 -1.42
C PHE A 39 -10.39 -1.48 -0.58
N VAL A 40 -10.31 -1.38 0.74
CA VAL A 40 -10.59 -2.47 1.68
C VAL A 40 -11.69 -2.05 2.64
N PHE A 41 -12.74 -2.87 2.73
CA PHE A 41 -13.85 -2.68 3.66
C PHE A 41 -13.91 -3.83 4.67
N PRO A 42 -14.34 -3.56 5.93
CA PRO A 42 -14.62 -4.62 6.88
C PRO A 42 -15.66 -5.60 6.31
N LEU A 43 -15.49 -6.88 6.63
CA LEU A 43 -16.44 -7.94 6.27
C LEU A 43 -17.70 -7.92 7.14
N ALA A 44 -17.64 -7.29 8.31
CA ALA A 44 -18.77 -7.15 9.21
C ALA A 44 -19.93 -6.40 8.54
N GLU A 45 -21.16 -6.71 8.93
CA GLU A 45 -22.35 -6.07 8.36
C GLU A 45 -22.35 -4.57 8.66
N TYR A 46 -22.64 -3.76 7.64
CA TYR A 46 -22.69 -2.31 7.76
C TYR A 46 -23.72 -1.89 8.81
N GLY A 47 -23.34 -0.96 9.68
CA GLY A 47 -24.19 -0.48 10.76
C GLY A 47 -24.01 -1.22 12.10
N THR A 48 -23.19 -2.28 12.14
CA THR A 48 -22.83 -2.97 13.39
C THR A 48 -21.67 -2.28 14.12
N ASP A 49 -21.61 -2.42 15.45
CA ASP A 49 -20.49 -1.89 16.24
C ASP A 49 -19.14 -2.45 15.79
N LEU A 50 -19.11 -3.72 15.39
CA LEU A 50 -17.91 -4.37 14.87
C LEU A 50 -17.45 -3.74 13.55
N PHE A 51 -18.38 -3.48 12.62
CA PHE A 51 -18.07 -2.77 11.38
C PHE A 51 -17.45 -1.39 11.65
N TYR A 52 -18.05 -0.60 12.55
CA TYR A 52 -17.53 0.74 12.84
C TYR A 52 -16.17 0.70 13.54
N HIS A 53 -15.94 -0.28 14.40
CA HIS A 53 -14.65 -0.52 15.03
C HIS A 53 -13.58 -0.81 13.97
N ASP A 54 -13.79 -1.84 13.15
CA ASP A 54 -12.84 -2.28 12.14
C ASP A 54 -12.59 -1.20 11.08
N PHE A 55 -13.65 -0.51 10.64
CA PHE A 55 -13.53 0.59 9.69
C PHE A 55 -12.69 1.73 10.26
N LYS A 56 -12.87 2.07 11.54
CA LYS A 56 -12.10 3.14 12.19
C LYS A 56 -10.64 2.77 12.33
N GLU A 57 -10.32 1.51 12.63
CA GLU A 57 -8.94 1.02 12.67
C GLU A 57 -8.30 1.03 11.27
N LEU A 58 -9.00 0.52 10.24
CA LEU A 58 -8.56 0.61 8.85
C LEU A 58 -8.32 2.05 8.40
N ASN A 59 -9.21 2.98 8.74
CA ASN A 59 -9.15 4.38 8.28
C ASN A 59 -7.93 5.14 8.84
N LYS A 60 -7.31 4.66 9.92
CA LYS A 60 -6.05 5.21 10.43
C LYS A 60 -4.88 4.87 9.50
N ILE A 61 -4.99 3.80 8.72
CA ILE A 61 -3.90 3.26 7.90
C ILE A 61 -3.84 4.02 6.58
N THR A 62 -2.67 4.61 6.33
CA THR A 62 -2.29 5.14 5.02
C THR A 62 -1.10 4.33 4.55
N VAL A 63 -1.30 3.50 3.53
CA VAL A 63 -0.22 2.68 2.99
C VAL A 63 0.73 3.55 2.16
N PRO A 64 2.05 3.36 2.29
CA PRO A 64 3.02 4.23 1.63
C PRO A 64 3.01 4.04 0.11
N PHE A 65 3.03 2.80 -0.36
CA PHE A 65 2.91 2.45 -1.78
C PHE A 65 1.95 1.30 -1.98
N PHE A 66 1.27 1.32 -3.12
CA PHE A 66 0.16 0.44 -3.42
C PHE A 66 0.06 0.21 -4.93
N ILE A 67 -0.22 -1.01 -5.38
CA ILE A 67 -0.37 -1.31 -6.80
C ILE A 67 -1.79 -1.79 -7.06
N TYR A 68 -2.46 -1.12 -7.99
CA TYR A 68 -3.76 -1.51 -8.50
C TYR A 68 -3.62 -2.13 -9.89
N SER A 69 -4.26 -3.27 -10.12
CA SER A 69 -4.30 -3.92 -11.44
C SER A 69 -5.65 -3.68 -12.10
N PHE A 70 -5.66 -3.05 -13.26
CA PHE A 70 -6.87 -2.87 -14.07
C PHE A 70 -7.40 -4.21 -14.60
N LYS A 71 -6.50 -5.14 -14.93
CA LYS A 71 -6.86 -6.50 -15.40
C LYS A 71 -7.59 -7.29 -14.31
N LYS A 72 -7.05 -7.29 -13.08
CA LYS A 72 -7.66 -7.98 -11.93
C LYS A 72 -8.79 -7.16 -11.28
N LYS A 73 -8.94 -5.88 -11.65
CA LYS A 73 -9.90 -4.91 -11.09
C LYS A 73 -9.81 -4.78 -9.57
N LYS A 74 -8.62 -4.99 -9.02
CA LYS A 74 -8.39 -4.97 -7.57
C LYS A 74 -6.95 -4.57 -7.22
N PRO A 75 -6.72 -4.17 -5.97
CA PRO A 75 -5.37 -4.07 -5.43
C PRO A 75 -4.66 -5.41 -5.50
N VAL A 76 -3.37 -5.39 -5.82
CA VAL A 76 -2.55 -6.60 -5.85
C VAL A 76 -1.45 -6.59 -4.80
N CYS A 77 -0.99 -5.41 -4.42
CA CYS A 77 0.17 -5.30 -3.56
C CYS A 77 0.21 -3.99 -2.76
N VAL A 78 0.66 -4.09 -1.50
CA VAL A 78 1.13 -2.98 -0.66
C VAL A 78 2.65 -3.12 -0.48
N ILE A 79 3.39 -2.03 -0.62
CA ILE A 79 4.84 -2.03 -0.43
C ILE A 79 5.21 -1.00 0.64
N PHE A 80 5.86 -1.46 1.71
CA PHE A 80 6.46 -0.59 2.72
C PHE A 80 7.95 -0.40 2.45
N TYR A 81 8.34 0.87 2.32
CA TYR A 81 9.73 1.26 2.25
C TYR A 81 10.27 1.53 3.66
N LEU A 82 11.03 0.56 4.20
CA LEU A 82 11.38 0.47 5.62
C LEU A 82 12.55 1.36 6.05
N LYS A 83 13.15 2.12 5.14
CA LYS A 83 14.27 2.99 5.48
C LYS A 83 13.90 4.08 6.49
N ASP A 84 12.61 4.39 6.63
CA ASP A 84 12.06 5.21 7.70
C ASP A 84 11.54 4.29 8.82
N ASN A 85 12.21 4.29 9.98
CA ASN A 85 11.93 3.47 11.18
C ASN A 85 10.55 3.74 11.83
N LYS A 86 9.60 4.33 11.09
CA LYS A 86 8.26 4.72 11.56
C LYS A 86 7.18 3.71 11.22
N VAL A 87 7.51 2.61 10.55
CA VAL A 87 6.54 1.57 10.22
C VAL A 87 6.38 0.64 11.42
N GLY A 88 5.53 1.03 12.36
CA GLY A 88 4.92 0.07 13.27
C GLY A 88 4.02 -0.85 12.46
N PHE A 89 4.46 -2.08 12.22
CA PHE A 89 3.59 -3.11 11.69
C PHE A 89 2.54 -3.44 12.73
N ASN A 90 1.27 -3.35 12.33
CA ASN A 90 0.19 -3.92 13.11
C ASN A 90 -0.10 -5.29 12.52
N ASP A 91 -0.01 -6.36 13.33
CA ASP A 91 -0.36 -7.73 12.91
C ASP A 91 -1.77 -7.76 12.26
N ALA A 92 -2.67 -6.87 12.69
CA ALA A 92 -3.99 -6.72 12.10
C ALA A 92 -3.98 -6.27 10.63
N LEU A 93 -3.01 -5.44 10.21
CA LEU A 93 -2.90 -5.02 8.82
C LEU A 93 -2.49 -6.19 7.93
N GLU A 94 -1.51 -6.99 8.35
CA GLU A 94 -1.05 -8.15 7.58
C GLU A 94 -2.21 -9.13 7.39
N ILE A 95 -2.96 -9.41 8.47
CA ILE A 95 -4.16 -10.26 8.43
C ILE A 95 -5.22 -9.69 7.48
N TRP A 96 -5.49 -8.39 7.51
CA TRP A 96 -6.47 -7.78 6.59
C TRP A 96 -6.04 -7.89 5.13
N LEU A 97 -4.76 -7.63 4.83
CA LEU A 97 -4.24 -7.73 3.47
C LEU A 97 -4.27 -9.17 2.97
N GLU A 98 -3.90 -10.14 3.82
CA GLU A 98 -3.98 -11.57 3.51
C GLU A 98 -5.41 -12.00 3.19
N ASN A 99 -6.38 -11.63 4.05
CA ASN A 99 -7.80 -11.89 3.82
C ASN A 99 -8.33 -11.26 2.51
N CYS A 100 -7.75 -10.13 2.09
CA CYS A 100 -8.09 -9.46 0.83
C CYS A 100 -7.31 -10.00 -0.38
N GLN A 101 -6.41 -10.97 -0.17
CA GLN A 101 -5.48 -11.47 -1.19
C GLN A 101 -4.64 -10.33 -1.81
N ILE A 102 -4.14 -9.43 -0.96
CA ILE A 102 -3.25 -8.33 -1.31
C ILE A 102 -1.88 -8.66 -0.72
N SER A 103 -0.87 -8.80 -1.57
CA SER A 103 0.48 -9.13 -1.10
C SER A 103 1.13 -7.95 -0.39
N LEU A 104 1.88 -8.22 0.67
CA LEU A 104 2.61 -7.22 1.44
C LEU A 104 4.12 -7.40 1.23
N PHE A 105 4.79 -6.37 0.73
CA PHE A 105 6.24 -6.37 0.58
C PHE A 105 6.89 -5.34 1.49
N LYS A 106 8.03 -5.73 2.04
CA LYS A 106 8.86 -4.92 2.91
C LYS A 106 10.20 -4.75 2.24
N ILE A 107 10.50 -3.53 1.82
CA ILE A 107 11.66 -3.23 1.00
C ILE A 107 12.53 -2.20 1.72
N ASN A 108 13.83 -2.48 1.80
CA ASN A 108 14.79 -1.63 2.49
C ASN A 108 15.51 -0.68 1.52
N SER A 109 15.60 -1.06 0.25
CA SER A 109 16.32 -0.30 -0.77
C SER A 109 15.65 -0.37 -2.14
N VAL A 110 15.94 0.61 -3.01
CA VAL A 110 15.50 0.60 -4.41
C VAL A 110 15.98 -0.66 -5.14
N LYS A 111 17.13 -1.24 -4.75
CA LYS A 111 17.65 -2.46 -5.38
C LYS A 111 16.74 -3.66 -5.13
N ASP A 112 16.10 -3.73 -3.97
CA ASP A 112 15.27 -4.90 -3.62
C ASP A 112 14.02 -4.98 -4.51
N LEU A 113 13.58 -3.85 -5.11
CA LEU A 113 12.51 -3.86 -6.12
C LEU A 113 12.84 -4.76 -7.32
N TYR A 114 14.12 -4.89 -7.65
CA TYR A 114 14.62 -5.64 -8.81
C TYR A 114 15.15 -7.03 -8.45
N LEU A 115 15.28 -7.33 -7.16
CA LEU A 115 15.85 -8.59 -6.66
C LEU A 115 14.83 -9.44 -5.91
N ASN A 116 13.62 -8.92 -5.70
CA ASN A 116 12.54 -9.64 -5.05
C ASN A 116 11.74 -10.41 -6.11
N ASP A 117 12.05 -11.70 -6.25
CA ASP A 117 11.41 -12.59 -7.23
C ASP A 117 9.89 -12.65 -7.06
N ASP A 118 9.39 -12.65 -5.82
CA ASP A 118 7.95 -12.68 -5.53
C ASP A 118 7.23 -11.40 -6.02
N LEU A 119 7.87 -10.24 -5.88
CA LEU A 119 7.35 -8.99 -6.41
C LEU A 119 7.36 -9.00 -7.93
N ILE A 120 8.47 -9.44 -8.54
CA ILE A 120 8.59 -9.52 -10.00
C ILE A 120 7.51 -10.45 -10.58
N ASN A 121 7.37 -11.65 -10.01
CA ASN A 121 6.34 -12.62 -10.40
C ASN A 121 4.91 -12.09 -10.22
N LEU A 122 4.68 -11.20 -9.25
CA LEU A 122 3.37 -10.57 -9.04
C LEU A 122 3.07 -9.49 -10.09
N LEU A 123 4.11 -8.82 -10.59
CA LEU A 123 4.00 -7.77 -11.59
C LEU A 123 3.85 -8.34 -13.00
N GLU A 124 4.39 -9.52 -13.31
CA GLU A 124 4.18 -10.23 -14.59
C GLU A 124 2.72 -10.70 -14.82
#